data_AF-A0A1H5RSB9-F1
#
_entry.id   AF-A0A1H5RSB9-F1
#
_cell.length_a   1.000
_cell.length_b   1.000
_cell.length_c   1.000
_cell.angle_alpha   90.00
_cell.angle_beta   90.00
_cell.angle_gamma   90.00
#
_symmetry.space_group_name_H-M   'P 1'
#
loop_
_entity.id
_entity.type
_entity.pdbx_description
1 polymer ?
#
loop_
_entity_poly.entity_id
_entity_poly.type
_entity_poly.pdbx_seq_one_letter_code
_entity_poly.pdbx_strand_id
1 'polypeptide(L)'
;MDTLLPPSRIGIIGGGQLGRMFAFEAKRMGYIVYGLDPKENSPLGQICDGQYVASFDDFQAYLKIARDTDVITYEFEHISVHNLEKLETLGYKVIPSSKILRIIQNKYFQKKFLKDNFLPIPKFFKIDCFEDLKKASLALGYPFVLKYCHGGYDGKGNIKIEKYEDLLKYENFDFKSKEVFAEEFIDFKKEVSIIVCKNKRGDFRSYPLFENFHEDGILKYTFAPASVSLKVKENAKDIGRRVLDALDDFGIFCIEMFLDKDDNLLINEVAPRPHNSGHLTIEACVTSQFENHLRSITNLPLGSTDLLSPACMINILGEEKIEGKYTIKNLEEILKLGGVYVHLYGKDKVDKRKKIGHITIVDKDLESLKEKMDFVIKNIKIGDFYEKSCNHNGEYIGL
;
A
#
# COMPACT_ATOMS: atom_id res chain seq x y z
N MET A 1 21.77 15.54 -0.99
CA MET A 1 20.97 15.62 0.25
C MET A 1 21.81 15.05 1.37
N ASP A 2 22.07 15.86 2.38
CA ASP A 2 22.79 15.41 3.57
C ASP A 2 21.95 14.45 4.41
N THR A 3 22.61 13.64 5.21
CA THR A 3 21.94 12.75 6.17
C THR A 3 21.23 13.56 7.24
N LEU A 4 19.96 13.23 7.49
CA LEU A 4 19.16 13.81 8.57
C LEU A 4 19.25 12.87 9.78
N LEU A 5 19.99 13.29 10.81
CA LEU A 5 20.14 12.53 12.05
C LEU A 5 19.06 12.92 13.07
N PRO A 6 18.68 12.03 14.01
CA PRO A 6 17.84 12.42 15.14
C PRO A 6 18.45 13.62 15.91
N PRO A 7 17.64 14.57 16.41
CA PRO A 7 16.17 14.59 16.42
C PRO A 7 15.55 15.39 15.24
N SER A 8 16.03 15.19 14.01
CA SER A 8 15.39 15.78 12.82
C SER A 8 13.88 15.52 12.75
N ARG A 9 13.17 16.41 12.06
CA ARG A 9 11.71 16.47 11.99
C ARG A 9 11.21 15.96 10.64
N ILE A 10 10.23 15.07 10.66
CA ILE A 10 9.66 14.43 9.47
C ILE A 10 8.19 14.82 9.34
N GLY A 11 7.82 15.38 8.19
CA GLY A 11 6.43 15.65 7.83
C GLY A 11 5.85 14.50 7.04
N ILE A 12 4.65 14.05 7.41
CA ILE A 12 3.92 13.00 6.69
C ILE A 12 2.60 13.57 6.20
N ILE A 13 2.40 13.57 4.88
CA ILE A 13 1.12 13.90 4.26
C ILE A 13 0.25 12.64 4.18
N GLY A 14 -0.90 12.68 4.84
CA GLY A 14 -1.76 11.52 5.12
C GLY A 14 -1.57 10.99 6.54
N GLY A 15 -2.68 10.73 7.23
CA GLY A 15 -2.71 10.33 8.64
C GLY A 15 -3.19 8.90 8.88
N GLY A 16 -3.23 8.07 7.86
CA GLY A 16 -3.63 6.66 7.91
C GLY A 16 -2.63 5.74 8.60
N GLN A 17 -2.88 4.43 8.44
CA GLN A 17 -2.13 3.41 9.16
C GLN A 17 -0.66 3.29 8.72
N LEU A 18 -0.32 3.67 7.50
CA LEU A 18 1.04 3.53 6.98
C LEU A 18 1.94 4.59 7.62
N GLY A 19 1.44 5.82 7.75
CA GLY A 19 2.04 6.91 8.50
C GLY A 19 2.16 6.56 9.97
N ARG A 20 1.13 5.93 10.57
CA ARG A 20 1.21 5.42 11.95
C ARG A 20 2.36 4.42 12.14
N MET A 21 2.45 3.40 11.30
CA MET A 21 3.51 2.39 11.40
C MET A 21 4.89 2.99 11.11
N PHE A 22 4.99 3.94 10.18
CA PHE A 22 6.19 4.74 9.98
C PHE A 22 6.59 5.51 11.24
N ALA A 23 5.63 6.17 11.90
CA ALA A 23 5.90 6.97 13.07
C ALA A 23 6.37 6.13 14.26
N PHE A 24 5.93 4.88 14.42
CA PHE A 24 6.49 3.98 15.43
C PHE A 24 8.01 3.78 15.24
N GLU A 25 8.47 3.55 14.01
CA GLU A 25 9.89 3.39 13.72
C GLU A 25 10.67 4.71 13.87
N ALA A 26 10.09 5.82 13.40
CA ALA A 26 10.69 7.15 13.54
C ALA A 26 10.89 7.52 15.02
N LYS A 27 9.87 7.31 15.85
CA LYS A 27 9.92 7.55 17.29
C LYS A 27 10.92 6.63 17.99
N ARG A 28 10.97 5.34 17.62
CA ARG A 28 11.97 4.40 18.14
C ARG A 28 13.40 4.87 17.87
N MET A 29 13.63 5.50 16.72
CA MET A 29 14.92 6.07 16.33
C MET A 29 15.15 7.51 16.81
N GLY A 30 14.21 8.12 17.54
CA GLY A 30 14.35 9.47 18.12
C GLY A 30 14.05 10.64 17.18
N TYR A 31 13.37 10.40 16.05
CA TYR A 31 12.86 11.46 15.18
C TYR A 31 11.56 12.07 15.71
N ILE A 32 11.34 13.34 15.35
CA ILE A 32 10.09 14.06 15.61
C ILE A 32 9.21 13.93 14.37
N VAL A 33 7.93 13.61 14.54
CA VAL A 33 6.99 13.36 13.44
C VAL A 33 5.81 14.33 13.50
N TYR A 34 5.54 14.98 12.38
CA TYR A 34 4.34 15.79 12.17
C TYR A 34 3.46 15.16 11.10
N GLY A 35 2.13 15.20 11.28
CA GLY A 35 1.16 14.68 10.32
C GLY A 35 0.27 15.78 9.74
N LEU A 36 -0.08 15.68 8.46
CA LEU A 36 -1.16 16.46 7.84
C LEU A 36 -2.28 15.51 7.39
N ASP A 37 -3.48 15.66 7.94
CA ASP A 37 -4.64 14.84 7.57
C ASP A 37 -5.95 15.61 7.81
N PRO A 38 -6.99 15.45 6.97
CA PRO A 38 -8.28 16.12 7.18
C PRO A 38 -9.02 15.63 8.44
N LYS A 39 -8.74 14.43 8.93
CA LYS A 39 -9.36 13.87 10.13
C LYS A 39 -8.48 14.13 11.35
N GLU A 40 -8.99 14.91 12.30
CA GLU A 40 -8.39 15.02 13.64
C GLU A 40 -8.33 13.64 14.33
N ASN A 41 -7.25 13.38 15.06
CA ASN A 41 -7.02 12.10 15.73
C ASN A 41 -7.05 10.91 14.75
N SER A 42 -6.53 11.13 13.54
CA SER A 42 -6.24 10.07 12.57
C SER A 42 -5.29 9.02 13.16
N PRO A 43 -5.19 7.79 12.60
CA PRO A 43 -4.24 6.79 13.06
C PRO A 43 -2.81 7.29 13.34
N LEU A 44 -2.27 8.17 12.50
CA LEU A 44 -1.00 8.87 12.73
C LEU A 44 -1.12 9.97 13.80
N GLY A 45 -2.19 10.78 13.73
CA GLY A 45 -2.48 11.85 14.68
C GLY A 45 -2.42 11.43 16.14
N GLN A 46 -2.79 10.18 16.43
CA GLN A 46 -2.76 9.56 17.76
C GLN A 46 -1.35 9.40 18.36
N ILE A 47 -0.29 9.43 17.56
CA ILE A 47 1.08 9.13 18.01
C ILE A 47 2.15 10.12 17.55
N CYS A 48 1.85 10.98 16.57
CA CYS A 48 2.78 12.01 16.10
C CYS A 48 2.97 13.13 17.15
N ASP A 49 4.05 13.91 17.03
CA ASP A 49 4.35 15.06 17.90
C ASP A 49 3.44 16.27 17.65
N GLY A 50 2.85 16.34 16.45
CA GLY A 50 1.86 17.36 16.12
C GLY A 50 1.08 17.02 14.85
N GLN A 51 -0.20 17.38 14.83
CA GLN A 51 -1.09 17.17 13.69
C GLN A 51 -1.61 18.50 13.16
N TYR A 52 -1.44 18.73 11.85
CA TYR A 52 -2.17 19.75 11.11
C TYR A 52 -3.46 19.12 10.57
N VAL A 53 -4.61 19.67 10.97
CA VAL A 53 -5.91 19.19 10.51
C VAL A 53 -6.41 20.07 9.37
N ALA A 54 -6.28 19.59 8.13
CA ALA A 54 -6.71 20.32 6.94
C ALA A 54 -6.92 19.39 5.74
N SER A 55 -7.66 19.87 4.73
CA SER A 55 -7.83 19.16 3.45
C SER A 55 -6.50 19.00 2.72
N PHE A 56 -6.36 17.92 1.94
CA PHE A 56 -5.18 17.71 1.09
C PHE A 56 -5.02 18.73 -0.05
N ASP A 57 -6.04 19.56 -0.30
CA ASP A 57 -5.96 20.67 -1.25
C ASP A 57 -5.48 21.99 -0.61
N ASP A 58 -5.40 22.09 0.72
CA ASP A 58 -4.98 23.31 1.42
C ASP A 58 -3.46 23.50 1.36
N PHE A 59 -3.01 24.32 0.41
CA PHE A 59 -1.59 24.65 0.28
C PHE A 59 -1.00 25.35 1.51
N GLN A 60 -1.78 26.12 2.28
CA GLN A 60 -1.27 26.77 3.48
C GLN A 60 -0.93 25.75 4.56
N ALA A 61 -1.71 24.67 4.67
CA ALA A 61 -1.40 23.57 5.57
C ALA A 61 -0.12 22.83 5.15
N TYR A 62 0.07 22.58 3.85
CA TYR A 62 1.31 22.01 3.29
C TYR A 62 2.52 22.89 3.61
N LEU A 63 2.39 24.21 3.45
CA LEU A 63 3.47 25.15 3.75
C LEU A 63 3.81 25.21 5.24
N LYS A 64 2.82 25.07 6.13
CA LYS A 64 3.05 25.01 7.59
C LYS A 64 3.85 23.77 7.98
N ILE A 65 3.38 22.57 7.60
CA ILE A 65 4.11 21.33 7.91
C ILE A 65 5.51 21.33 7.29
N ALA A 66 5.68 21.89 6.09
CA ALA A 66 6.98 22.01 5.44
C ALA A 66 7.97 22.91 6.20
N ARG A 67 7.51 24.01 6.81
CA ARG A 67 8.36 24.89 7.64
C ARG A 67 8.78 24.22 8.95
N ASP A 68 7.91 23.37 9.46
CA ASP A 68 8.09 22.71 10.75
C ASP A 68 8.84 21.36 10.64
N THR A 69 9.28 20.99 9.43
CA THR A 69 9.94 19.70 9.16
C THR A 69 11.18 19.86 8.29
N ASP A 70 12.09 18.88 8.34
CA ASP A 70 13.35 18.89 7.59
C ASP A 70 13.24 18.07 6.28
N VAL A 71 12.26 17.17 6.23
CA VAL A 71 11.88 16.35 5.07
C VAL A 71 10.39 16.01 5.15
N ILE A 72 9.75 15.97 3.98
CA ILE A 72 8.35 15.58 3.82
C ILE A 72 8.30 14.25 3.06
N THR A 73 7.50 13.32 3.55
CA THR A 73 7.05 12.12 2.84
C THR A 73 5.53 12.13 2.79
N TYR A 74 4.95 11.25 1.99
CA TYR A 74 3.52 10.97 2.01
C TYR A 74 3.26 9.48 2.20
N GLU A 75 2.11 9.15 2.78
CA GLU A 75 1.68 7.76 2.97
C GLU A 75 0.48 7.38 2.08
N PHE A 76 -0.12 8.36 1.42
CA PHE A 76 -1.31 8.21 0.62
C PHE A 76 -1.14 8.86 -0.76
N GLU A 77 -1.62 8.18 -1.81
CA GLU A 77 -1.45 8.65 -3.18
C GLU A 77 -2.52 9.64 -3.62
N HIS A 78 -3.70 9.71 -2.99
CA HIS A 78 -4.74 10.68 -3.37
C HIS A 78 -4.60 11.99 -2.60
N ILE A 79 -3.46 12.65 -2.82
CA ILE A 79 -3.10 13.97 -2.26
C ILE A 79 -2.79 14.94 -3.41
N SER A 80 -2.73 16.25 -3.11
CA SER A 80 -2.47 17.26 -4.13
C SER A 80 -1.00 17.27 -4.57
N VAL A 81 -0.74 16.64 -5.71
CA VAL A 81 0.58 16.68 -6.37
C VAL A 81 1.02 18.11 -6.72
N HIS A 82 0.08 19.01 -7.04
CA HIS A 82 0.38 20.44 -7.27
C HIS A 82 0.89 21.14 -6.01
N ASN A 83 0.37 20.79 -4.84
CA ASN A 83 0.87 21.34 -3.58
C ASN A 83 2.28 20.84 -3.28
N LEU A 84 2.59 19.56 -3.57
CA LEU A 84 3.95 19.04 -3.45
C LEU A 84 4.93 19.69 -4.43
N GLU A 85 4.54 19.86 -5.71
CA GLU A 85 5.35 20.56 -6.72
C GLU A 85 5.70 21.98 -6.26
N LYS A 86 4.73 22.72 -5.70
CA LYS A 86 4.98 24.04 -5.11
C LYS A 86 5.92 24.02 -3.91
N LEU A 87 5.87 23.00 -3.06
CA LEU A 87 6.81 22.89 -1.95
C LEU A 87 8.23 22.67 -2.47
N GLU A 88 8.40 21.81 -3.48
CA GLU A 88 9.70 21.56 -4.10
C GLU A 88 10.27 22.82 -4.78
N THR A 89 9.45 23.62 -5.47
CA THR A 89 9.92 24.90 -6.06
C THR A 89 10.33 25.93 -5.01
N LEU A 90 9.77 25.85 -3.80
CA LEU A 90 10.17 26.66 -2.64
C LEU A 90 11.41 26.09 -1.91
N GLY A 91 11.95 24.96 -2.35
CA GLY A 91 13.17 24.34 -1.82
C GLY A 91 12.95 23.34 -0.69
N TYR A 92 11.70 22.99 -0.36
CA TYR A 92 11.42 21.93 0.62
C TYR A 92 11.67 20.55 -0.01
N LYS A 93 12.13 19.61 0.82
CA LYS A 93 12.43 18.24 0.39
C LYS A 93 11.18 17.37 0.50
N VAL A 94 10.70 16.85 -0.62
CA VAL A 94 9.60 15.89 -0.70
C VAL A 94 10.15 14.57 -1.25
N ILE A 95 9.97 13.47 -0.52
CA ILE A 95 10.52 12.15 -0.88
C ILE A 95 9.47 11.04 -0.65
N PRO A 96 9.14 10.24 -1.67
CA PRO A 96 9.55 10.39 -3.08
C PRO A 96 9.05 11.71 -3.67
N SER A 97 9.62 12.15 -4.80
CA SER A 97 9.32 13.47 -5.37
C SER A 97 7.90 13.57 -5.94
N SER A 98 7.42 14.80 -6.09
CA SER A 98 6.12 15.10 -6.70
C SER A 98 6.01 14.55 -8.13
N LYS A 99 7.12 14.51 -8.88
CA LYS A 99 7.23 13.90 -10.22
C LYS A 99 6.81 12.43 -10.20
N ILE A 100 7.24 11.69 -9.18
CA ILE A 100 6.89 10.27 -9.03
C ILE A 100 5.41 10.11 -8.74
N LEU A 101 4.88 10.92 -7.81
CA LEU A 101 3.46 10.90 -7.51
C LEU A 101 2.62 11.23 -8.74
N ARG A 102 3.04 12.21 -9.57
CA ARG A 102 2.39 12.59 -10.83
C ARG A 102 2.26 11.41 -11.80
N ILE A 103 3.33 10.62 -11.94
CA ILE A 103 3.34 9.44 -12.82
C ILE A 103 2.39 8.37 -12.27
N ILE A 104 2.38 8.16 -10.96
CA ILE A 104 1.71 7.01 -10.33
C ILE A 104 0.22 7.25 -10.08
N GLN A 105 -0.20 8.49 -9.81
CA GLN A 105 -1.61 8.83 -9.61
C GLN A 105 -2.49 8.51 -10.84
N ASN A 106 -1.90 8.50 -12.04
CA ASN A 106 -2.58 8.14 -13.28
C ASN A 106 -2.07 6.78 -13.77
N LYS A 107 -2.91 5.75 -13.68
CA LYS A 107 -2.56 4.37 -14.05
C LYS A 107 -2.13 4.22 -15.52
N TYR A 108 -2.73 4.99 -16.43
CA TYR A 108 -2.30 5.00 -17.83
C TYR A 108 -0.92 5.63 -18.01
N PHE A 109 -0.62 6.75 -17.33
CA PHE A 109 0.71 7.35 -17.37
C PHE A 109 1.77 6.46 -16.73
N GLN A 110 1.45 5.77 -15.64
CA GLN A 110 2.32 4.75 -15.06
C GLN A 110 2.62 3.65 -16.08
N LYS A 111 1.60 3.08 -16.74
CA LYS A 111 1.80 2.03 -17.76
C LYS A 111 2.63 2.52 -18.94
N LYS A 112 2.35 3.74 -19.42
CA LYS A 112 3.14 4.39 -20.47
C LYS A 112 4.61 4.56 -20.06
N PHE A 113 4.86 5.08 -18.86
CA PHE A 113 6.20 5.25 -18.32
C PHE A 113 6.95 3.91 -18.23
N LEU A 114 6.31 2.86 -17.72
CA LEU A 114 6.90 1.53 -17.63
C LEU A 114 7.21 0.96 -19.03
N LYS A 115 6.29 1.13 -19.99
CA LYS A 115 6.47 0.71 -21.39
C LYS A 115 7.66 1.39 -22.05
N ASP A 116 7.74 2.72 -21.92
CA ASP A 116 8.77 3.55 -22.54
C ASP A 116 10.16 3.24 -21.98
N ASN A 117 10.23 2.62 -20.79
CA ASN A 117 11.46 2.12 -20.15
C ASN A 117 11.66 0.60 -20.31
N PHE A 118 10.95 -0.04 -21.24
CA PHE A 118 11.08 -1.48 -21.57
C PHE A 118 10.85 -2.42 -20.38
N LEU A 119 10.02 -2.02 -19.41
CA LEU A 119 9.64 -2.85 -18.28
C LEU A 119 8.49 -3.79 -18.66
N PRO A 120 8.47 -5.03 -18.13
CA PRO A 120 7.48 -6.01 -18.53
C PRO A 120 6.12 -5.65 -17.94
N ILE A 121 5.13 -5.41 -18.80
CA ILE A 121 3.76 -5.03 -18.44
C ILE A 121 2.77 -5.72 -19.39
N PRO A 122 1.50 -5.90 -18.99
CA PRO A 122 0.42 -6.29 -19.89
C PRO A 122 0.29 -5.31 -21.07
N LYS A 123 -0.22 -5.79 -22.21
CA LYS A 123 -0.57 -4.89 -23.33
C LYS A 123 -1.70 -3.95 -22.89
N PHE A 124 -1.63 -2.70 -23.31
CA PHE A 124 -2.66 -1.71 -22.99
C PHE A 124 -2.86 -0.68 -24.09
N PHE A 125 -4.07 -0.10 -24.13
CA PHE A 125 -4.51 0.88 -25.12
C PHE A 125 -5.25 2.03 -24.43
N LYS A 126 -4.95 3.27 -24.83
CA LYS A 126 -5.72 4.44 -24.41
C LYS A 126 -7.10 4.39 -25.07
N ILE A 127 -8.15 4.70 -24.31
CA ILE A 127 -9.52 4.71 -24.81
C ILE A 127 -10.12 6.10 -24.64
N ASP A 128 -10.20 6.88 -25.72
CA ASP A 128 -10.78 8.22 -25.71
C ASP A 128 -12.25 8.21 -26.19
N CYS A 129 -12.69 7.13 -26.85
CA CYS A 129 -14.06 6.93 -27.30
C CYS A 129 -14.43 5.45 -27.45
N PHE A 130 -15.72 5.17 -27.73
CA PHE A 130 -16.21 3.81 -27.93
C PHE A 130 -15.55 3.07 -29.10
N GLU A 131 -15.16 3.79 -30.15
CA GLU A 131 -14.46 3.20 -31.30
C GLU A 131 -13.05 2.72 -30.94
N ASP A 132 -12.34 3.43 -30.04
CA ASP A 132 -11.06 2.97 -29.51
C ASP A 132 -11.23 1.69 -28.71
N LEU A 133 -12.33 1.57 -27.95
CA LEU A 133 -12.64 0.38 -27.17
C LEU A 133 -12.89 -0.84 -28.07
N LYS A 134 -13.58 -0.65 -29.21
CA LYS A 134 -13.74 -1.71 -30.23
C LYS A 134 -12.41 -2.11 -30.85
N LYS A 135 -11.53 -1.16 -31.15
CA LYS A 135 -10.18 -1.48 -31.69
C LYS A 135 -9.34 -2.22 -30.66
N ALA A 136 -9.40 -1.84 -29.39
CA ALA A 136 -8.70 -2.51 -28.31
C ALA A 136 -9.18 -3.96 -28.14
N SER A 137 -10.48 -4.23 -28.28
CA SER A 137 -10.99 -5.60 -28.16
C SER A 137 -10.51 -6.53 -29.28
N LEU A 138 -10.34 -6.01 -30.50
CA LEU A 138 -9.72 -6.76 -31.60
C LEU A 138 -8.23 -7.03 -31.35
N ALA A 139 -7.52 -6.11 -30.71
CA ALA A 139 -6.09 -6.24 -30.45
C ALA A 139 -5.74 -7.09 -29.21
N LEU A 140 -6.57 -7.02 -28.16
CA LEU A 140 -6.38 -7.73 -26.89
C LEU A 140 -7.04 -9.11 -26.89
N GLY A 141 -8.11 -9.29 -27.66
CA GLY A 141 -9.02 -10.42 -27.49
C GLY A 141 -9.85 -10.30 -26.21
N TYR A 142 -10.52 -11.40 -25.84
CA TYR A 142 -11.31 -11.47 -24.61
C TYR A 142 -10.83 -12.62 -23.70
N PRO A 143 -10.96 -12.48 -22.37
CA PRO A 143 -11.38 -11.26 -21.67
C PRO A 143 -10.30 -10.17 -21.71
N PHE A 144 -10.69 -8.92 -21.47
CA PHE A 144 -9.77 -7.81 -21.18
C PHE A 144 -10.36 -6.92 -20.07
N VAL A 145 -9.56 -6.00 -19.52
CA VAL A 145 -9.98 -5.12 -18.43
C VAL A 145 -10.00 -3.66 -18.87
N LEU A 146 -11.14 -2.99 -18.73
CA LEU A 146 -11.26 -1.54 -18.83
C LEU A 146 -11.02 -0.93 -17.45
N LYS A 147 -10.00 -0.08 -17.31
CA LYS A 147 -9.56 0.51 -16.04
C LYS A 147 -9.71 2.02 -16.06
N TYR A 148 -10.21 2.61 -14.96
CA TYR A 148 -10.10 4.06 -14.75
C TYR A 148 -8.64 4.46 -14.53
N CYS A 149 -8.24 5.57 -15.13
CA CYS A 149 -6.90 6.11 -14.98
C CYS A 149 -6.65 6.64 -13.56
N HIS A 150 -7.69 7.16 -12.90
CA HIS A 150 -7.59 7.76 -11.57
C HIS A 150 -8.56 7.10 -10.58
N GLY A 151 -8.24 7.18 -9.28
CA GLY A 151 -9.16 6.84 -8.19
C GLY A 151 -9.51 5.35 -8.04
N GLY A 152 -8.91 4.46 -8.83
CA GLY A 152 -9.09 3.02 -8.70
C GLY A 152 -8.23 2.41 -7.60
N TYR A 153 -8.86 1.73 -6.63
CA TYR A 153 -8.21 1.04 -5.52
C TYR A 153 -9.03 -0.18 -5.09
N ASP A 154 -8.39 -1.21 -4.52
CA ASP A 154 -9.06 -2.40 -3.98
C ASP A 154 -10.09 -3.02 -4.98
N GLY A 155 -9.71 -3.11 -6.26
CA GLY A 155 -10.54 -3.60 -7.36
C GLY A 155 -11.57 -2.61 -7.93
N LYS A 156 -11.85 -1.49 -7.24
CA LYS A 156 -12.74 -0.44 -7.74
C LYS A 156 -12.13 0.21 -8.98
N GLY A 157 -12.97 0.45 -9.97
CA GLY A 157 -12.56 1.04 -11.23
C GLY A 157 -11.87 0.06 -12.20
N ASN A 158 -11.95 -1.24 -11.94
CA ASN A 158 -11.60 -2.27 -12.91
C ASN A 158 -12.89 -2.93 -13.40
N ILE A 159 -13.09 -2.95 -14.72
CA ILE A 159 -14.26 -3.52 -15.37
C ILE A 159 -13.77 -4.62 -16.31
N LYS A 160 -14.13 -5.87 -16.01
CA LYS A 160 -13.82 -6.99 -16.90
C LYS A 160 -14.83 -7.04 -18.05
N ILE A 161 -14.33 -7.05 -19.28
CA ILE A 161 -15.10 -7.25 -20.51
C ILE A 161 -14.85 -8.69 -20.97
N GLU A 162 -15.88 -9.54 -20.94
CA GLU A 162 -15.71 -10.97 -21.24
C GLU A 162 -16.01 -11.33 -22.69
N LYS A 163 -16.80 -10.51 -23.37
CA LYS A 163 -17.23 -10.73 -24.75
C LYS A 163 -17.70 -9.44 -25.41
N TYR A 164 -17.96 -9.50 -26.71
CA TYR A 164 -18.38 -8.33 -27.49
C TYR A 164 -19.66 -7.67 -26.97
N GLU A 165 -20.63 -8.46 -26.50
CA GLU A 165 -21.88 -7.91 -25.97
C GLU A 165 -21.69 -7.07 -24.70
N ASP A 166 -20.63 -7.33 -23.92
CA ASP A 166 -20.30 -6.52 -22.75
C ASP A 166 -19.80 -5.13 -23.14
N LEU A 167 -19.17 -4.99 -24.31
CA LEU A 167 -18.72 -3.70 -24.82
C LEU A 167 -19.88 -2.75 -25.08
N LEU A 168 -20.99 -3.28 -25.61
CA LEU A 168 -22.13 -2.47 -26.05
C LEU A 168 -22.72 -1.65 -24.89
N LYS A 169 -22.54 -2.09 -23.64
CA LYS A 169 -22.92 -1.34 -22.42
C LYS A 169 -22.20 0.01 -22.30
N TYR A 170 -21.09 0.21 -23.01
CA TYR A 170 -20.24 1.40 -22.95
C TYR A 170 -20.34 2.29 -24.18
N GLU A 171 -21.32 2.08 -25.07
CA GLU A 171 -21.51 2.92 -26.25
C GLU A 171 -21.74 4.40 -25.90
N ASN A 172 -22.50 4.65 -24.82
CA ASN A 172 -22.79 5.98 -24.29
C ASN A 172 -21.93 6.34 -23.06
N PHE A 173 -20.81 5.65 -22.84
CA PHE A 173 -19.94 5.94 -21.71
C PHE A 173 -19.21 7.28 -21.93
N ASP A 174 -19.11 8.09 -20.87
CA ASP A 174 -18.39 9.37 -20.92
C ASP A 174 -16.87 9.15 -20.77
N PHE A 175 -16.25 8.71 -21.86
CA PHE A 175 -14.81 8.45 -21.92
C PHE A 175 -13.96 9.68 -21.58
N LYS A 176 -14.47 10.89 -21.88
CA LYS A 176 -13.75 12.15 -21.68
C LYS A 176 -13.64 12.51 -20.20
N SER A 177 -14.74 12.42 -19.44
CA SER A 177 -14.70 12.78 -18.01
C SER A 177 -14.13 11.68 -17.13
N LYS A 178 -14.26 10.41 -17.55
CA LYS A 178 -13.84 9.27 -16.73
C LYS A 178 -12.39 8.87 -16.91
N GLU A 179 -11.79 9.15 -18.07
CA GLU A 179 -10.43 8.77 -18.46
C GLU A 179 -10.15 7.29 -18.19
N VAL A 180 -10.20 6.46 -19.23
CA VAL A 180 -10.04 5.01 -19.10
C VAL A 180 -9.01 4.46 -20.08
N PHE A 181 -8.45 3.30 -19.76
CA PHE A 181 -7.60 2.53 -20.67
C PHE A 181 -7.99 1.05 -20.64
N ALA A 182 -7.81 0.35 -21.76
CA ALA A 182 -8.01 -1.09 -21.84
C ALA A 182 -6.67 -1.80 -21.63
N GLU A 183 -6.68 -2.88 -20.87
CA GLU A 183 -5.51 -3.70 -20.57
C GLU A 183 -5.82 -5.18 -20.80
N GLU A 184 -4.84 -5.91 -21.30
CA GLU A 184 -4.85 -7.37 -21.41
C GLU A 184 -5.20 -8.03 -20.06
N PHE A 185 -6.13 -8.98 -20.10
CA PHE A 185 -6.39 -9.81 -18.92
C PHE A 185 -5.32 -10.89 -18.82
N ILE A 186 -4.52 -10.85 -17.76
CA ILE A 186 -3.48 -11.85 -17.53
C ILE A 186 -4.07 -13.07 -16.81
N ASP A 187 -3.98 -14.23 -17.44
CA ASP A 187 -4.28 -15.53 -16.80
C ASP A 187 -3.08 -15.98 -15.97
N PHE A 188 -2.93 -15.36 -14.79
CA PHE A 188 -1.80 -15.57 -13.89
C PHE A 188 -2.02 -16.78 -12.97
N LYS A 189 -0.91 -17.43 -12.56
CA LYS A 189 -0.94 -18.48 -11.54
C LYS A 189 -0.74 -17.95 -10.12
N LYS A 190 -0.06 -16.81 -9.97
CA LYS A 190 0.16 -16.13 -8.68
C LYS A 190 0.19 -14.61 -8.88
N GLU A 191 -0.33 -13.88 -7.90
CA GLU A 191 -0.01 -12.47 -7.72
C GLU A 191 1.16 -12.37 -6.75
N VAL A 192 2.16 -11.59 -7.11
CA VAL A 192 3.35 -11.40 -6.28
C VAL A 192 3.64 -9.92 -6.14
N SER A 193 4.35 -9.55 -5.08
CA SER A 193 4.89 -8.19 -4.96
C SER A 193 6.28 -8.21 -4.41
N ILE A 194 7.09 -7.25 -4.84
CA ILE A 194 8.41 -7.02 -4.30
C ILE A 194 8.48 -5.59 -3.77
N ILE A 195 9.00 -5.45 -2.55
CA ILE A 195 9.30 -4.15 -1.99
C ILE A 195 10.80 -3.88 -2.17
N VAL A 196 11.11 -2.72 -2.71
CA VAL A 196 12.47 -2.25 -2.92
C VAL A 196 12.64 -0.88 -2.29
N CYS A 197 13.84 -0.63 -1.80
CA CYS A 197 14.19 0.62 -1.17
C CYS A 197 15.52 1.11 -1.74
N LYS A 198 15.59 2.39 -2.09
CA LYS A 198 16.80 3.07 -2.54
C LYS A 198 16.96 4.35 -1.74
N ASN A 199 18.17 4.73 -1.34
CA ASN A 199 18.44 6.04 -0.73
C ASN A 199 19.21 6.95 -1.70
N LYS A 200 19.44 8.22 -1.33
CA LYS A 200 20.14 9.18 -2.19
C LYS A 200 21.61 8.83 -2.43
N ARG A 201 22.25 8.03 -1.57
CA ARG A 201 23.60 7.49 -1.77
C ARG A 201 23.67 6.37 -2.81
N GLY A 202 22.53 5.86 -3.26
CA GLY A 202 22.46 4.74 -4.20
C GLY A 202 22.47 3.36 -3.52
N ASP A 203 22.40 3.30 -2.19
CA ASP A 203 22.17 2.03 -1.51
C ASP A 203 20.83 1.47 -1.98
N PHE A 204 20.81 0.21 -2.38
CA PHE A 204 19.62 -0.51 -2.81
C PHE A 204 19.40 -1.74 -1.93
N ARG A 205 18.15 -1.97 -1.54
CA ARG A 205 17.70 -3.17 -0.86
C ARG A 205 16.40 -3.67 -1.48
N SER A 206 16.23 -4.98 -1.45
CA SER A 206 15.03 -5.66 -1.92
C SER A 206 14.60 -6.65 -0.86
N TYR A 207 13.33 -6.58 -0.46
CA TYR A 207 12.70 -7.59 0.36
C TYR A 207 12.56 -8.91 -0.42
N PRO A 208 12.32 -10.03 0.27
CA PRO A 208 11.91 -11.27 -0.39
C PRO A 208 10.70 -11.03 -1.29
N LEU A 209 10.56 -11.83 -2.33
CA LEU A 209 9.34 -11.83 -3.12
C LEU A 209 8.18 -12.33 -2.25
N PHE A 210 7.08 -11.58 -2.25
CA PHE A 210 5.87 -11.92 -1.53
C PHE A 210 4.83 -12.54 -2.46
N GLU A 211 4.04 -13.48 -1.97
CA GLU A 211 2.88 -14.04 -2.66
C GLU A 211 1.61 -13.46 -2.06
N ASN A 212 0.78 -12.83 -2.88
CA ASN A 212 -0.40 -12.08 -2.46
C ASN A 212 -1.67 -12.80 -2.89
N PHE A 213 -2.65 -12.83 -2.00
CA PHE A 213 -3.95 -13.42 -2.26
C PHE A 213 -5.02 -12.37 -2.08
N HIS A 214 -5.72 -12.06 -3.17
CA HIS A 214 -6.81 -11.11 -3.18
C HIS A 214 -8.16 -11.83 -3.22
N GLU A 215 -9.13 -11.28 -2.49
CA GLU A 215 -10.55 -11.67 -2.53
C GLU A 215 -11.36 -10.41 -2.85
N ASP A 216 -12.18 -10.48 -3.91
CA ASP A 216 -12.96 -9.34 -4.42
C ASP A 216 -12.13 -8.06 -4.68
N GLY A 217 -10.87 -8.24 -5.09
CA GLY A 217 -9.92 -7.15 -5.35
C GLY A 217 -9.26 -6.54 -4.11
N ILE A 218 -9.48 -7.10 -2.92
CA ILE A 218 -8.81 -6.68 -1.67
C ILE A 218 -7.79 -7.73 -1.25
N LEU A 219 -6.60 -7.27 -0.85
CA LEU A 219 -5.58 -8.16 -0.28
C LEU A 219 -6.10 -8.81 1.00
N LYS A 220 -6.25 -10.12 0.99
CA LYS A 220 -6.70 -10.91 2.14
C LYS A 220 -5.52 -11.34 3.00
N TYR A 221 -4.50 -11.95 2.37
CA TYR A 221 -3.26 -12.32 3.04
C TYR A 221 -2.05 -12.30 2.10
N THR A 222 -0.87 -12.18 2.69
CA THR A 222 0.42 -12.20 2.00
C THR A 222 1.36 -13.20 2.66
N PHE A 223 2.04 -14.02 1.88
CA PHE A 223 3.07 -14.94 2.33
C PHE A 223 4.48 -14.48 1.96
N ALA A 224 5.43 -14.71 2.86
CA ALA A 224 6.86 -14.59 2.61
C ALA A 224 7.61 -15.84 3.10
N PRO A 225 8.53 -16.40 2.30
CA PRO A 225 8.80 -16.05 0.90
C PRO A 225 7.74 -16.63 -0.04
N ALA A 226 7.58 -16.05 -1.23
CA ALA A 226 6.74 -16.61 -2.28
C ALA A 226 7.21 -18.03 -2.67
N SER A 227 6.24 -18.93 -2.90
CA SER A 227 6.50 -20.31 -3.29
C SER A 227 6.71 -20.41 -4.81
N VAL A 228 7.88 -19.92 -5.26
CA VAL A 228 8.30 -19.87 -6.67
C VAL A 228 9.79 -20.20 -6.81
N SER A 229 10.23 -20.47 -8.03
CA SER A 229 11.64 -20.79 -8.32
C SER A 229 12.58 -19.62 -7.99
N LEU A 230 13.86 -19.94 -7.75
CA LEU A 230 14.89 -18.92 -7.51
C LEU A 230 15.01 -17.93 -8.68
N LYS A 231 14.89 -18.42 -9.92
CA LYS A 231 14.91 -17.60 -11.14
C LYS A 231 13.82 -16.52 -11.12
N VAL A 232 12.60 -16.86 -10.68
CA VAL A 232 11.50 -15.88 -10.56
C VAL A 232 11.82 -14.84 -9.48
N LYS A 233 12.38 -15.24 -8.34
CA LYS A 233 12.78 -14.32 -7.26
C LYS A 233 13.86 -13.33 -7.71
N GLU A 234 14.87 -13.83 -8.42
CA GLU A 234 15.95 -13.01 -8.98
C GLU A 234 15.44 -12.06 -10.06
N ASN A 235 14.56 -12.53 -10.95
CA ASN A 235 13.93 -11.71 -11.98
C ASN A 235 13.09 -10.58 -11.36
N ALA A 236 12.30 -10.88 -10.31
CA ALA A 236 11.53 -9.87 -9.59
C ALA A 236 12.42 -8.79 -8.97
N LYS A 237 13.57 -9.18 -8.39
CA LYS A 237 14.57 -8.24 -7.85
C LYS A 237 15.19 -7.36 -8.94
N ASP A 238 15.51 -7.94 -10.10
CA ASP A 238 16.02 -7.17 -11.23
C ASP A 238 14.98 -6.18 -11.78
N ILE A 239 13.73 -6.62 -11.94
CA ILE A 239 12.60 -5.74 -12.30
C ILE A 239 12.48 -4.59 -11.31
N GLY A 240 12.49 -4.87 -10.00
CA GLY A 240 12.40 -3.83 -8.98
C GLY A 240 13.55 -2.82 -9.05
N ARG A 241 14.78 -3.28 -9.30
CA ARG A 241 15.93 -2.39 -9.51
C ARG A 241 15.77 -1.52 -10.76
N ARG A 242 15.38 -2.12 -11.89
CA ARG A 242 15.14 -1.41 -13.16
C ARG A 242 14.01 -0.38 -13.06
N VAL A 243 12.97 -0.66 -12.28
CA VAL A 243 11.90 0.29 -11.98
C VAL A 243 12.47 1.51 -11.24
N LEU A 244 13.26 1.32 -10.18
CA LEU A 244 13.85 2.44 -9.44
C LEU A 244 14.86 3.24 -10.26
N ASP A 245 15.63 2.57 -11.12
CA ASP A 245 16.58 3.24 -12.00
C ASP A 245 15.85 4.06 -13.08
N ALA A 246 14.73 3.56 -13.62
CA ALA A 246 13.90 4.32 -14.55
C ALA A 246 13.25 5.55 -13.87
N LEU A 247 12.70 5.37 -12.66
CA LEU A 247 12.05 6.45 -11.92
C LEU A 247 13.04 7.57 -11.55
N ASP A 248 14.32 7.23 -11.38
CA ASP A 248 15.40 8.12 -10.93
C ASP A 248 15.03 8.88 -9.65
N ASP A 249 14.52 8.13 -8.68
CA ASP A 249 14.15 8.63 -7.36
C ASP A 249 14.55 7.63 -6.27
N PHE A 250 14.28 8.00 -5.03
CA PHE A 250 14.62 7.26 -3.83
C PHE A 250 13.46 7.33 -2.83
N GLY A 251 13.50 6.42 -1.86
CA GLY A 251 12.36 6.08 -1.01
C GLY A 251 12.11 4.57 -1.08
N ILE A 252 10.94 4.17 -0.61
CA ILE A 252 10.47 2.80 -0.70
C ILE A 252 9.37 2.67 -1.75
N PHE A 253 9.38 1.55 -2.48
CA PHE A 253 8.46 1.28 -3.56
C PHE A 253 8.00 -0.17 -3.50
N CYS A 254 6.72 -0.40 -3.74
CA CYS A 254 6.17 -1.73 -3.98
C CYS A 254 5.85 -1.87 -5.46
N ILE A 255 6.29 -2.99 -6.05
CA ILE A 255 5.98 -3.37 -7.41
C ILE A 255 5.12 -4.62 -7.33
N GLU A 256 3.85 -4.48 -7.70
CA GLU A 256 2.93 -5.60 -7.83
C GLU A 256 3.07 -6.21 -9.23
N MET A 257 3.08 -7.54 -9.30
CA MET A 257 3.29 -8.27 -10.54
C MET A 257 2.34 -9.47 -10.62
N PHE A 258 1.95 -9.78 -11.84
CA PHE A 258 1.37 -11.06 -12.21
C PHE A 258 2.48 -12.03 -12.60
N LEU A 259 2.47 -13.24 -12.04
CA LEU A 259 3.27 -14.36 -12.52
C LEU A 259 2.40 -15.22 -13.42
N ASP A 260 2.67 -15.22 -14.72
CA ASP A 260 1.91 -16.02 -15.69
C ASP A 260 2.24 -17.52 -15.62
N LYS A 261 1.57 -18.32 -16.47
CA LYS A 261 1.77 -19.78 -16.52
C LYS A 261 3.19 -20.16 -16.94
N ASP A 262 3.84 -19.32 -17.72
CA ASP A 262 5.18 -19.52 -18.29
C ASP A 262 6.31 -18.92 -17.43
N ASP A 263 6.00 -18.53 -16.18
CA ASP A 263 6.93 -17.91 -15.23
C ASP A 263 7.44 -16.50 -15.63
N ASN A 264 6.72 -15.80 -16.51
CA ASN A 264 7.00 -14.38 -16.78
C ASN A 264 6.34 -13.50 -15.73
N LEU A 265 7.06 -12.45 -15.33
CA LEU A 265 6.57 -11.42 -14.41
C LEU A 265 6.13 -10.20 -15.21
N LEU A 266 4.88 -9.78 -15.02
CA LEU A 266 4.29 -8.60 -15.64
C LEU A 266 3.87 -7.61 -14.56
N ILE A 267 4.38 -6.39 -14.58
CA ILE A 267 4.06 -5.36 -13.59
C ILE A 267 2.59 -4.95 -13.73
N ASN A 268 1.82 -5.18 -12.66
CA ASN A 268 0.46 -4.71 -12.51
C ASN A 268 0.45 -3.22 -12.17
N GLU A 269 1.08 -2.84 -11.06
CA GLU A 269 1.19 -1.45 -10.62
C GLU A 269 2.42 -1.22 -9.73
N VAL A 270 2.81 0.05 -9.57
CA VAL A 270 3.89 0.50 -8.68
C VAL A 270 3.33 1.50 -7.68
N ALA A 271 3.64 1.33 -6.40
CA ALA A 271 3.28 2.25 -5.32
C ALA A 271 4.53 2.85 -4.66
N PRO A 272 4.70 4.19 -4.59
CA PRO A 272 5.90 4.87 -4.12
C PRO A 272 5.84 5.14 -2.61
N ARG A 273 5.53 4.11 -1.84
CA ARG A 273 5.28 4.18 -0.40
C ARG A 273 5.37 2.78 0.22
N PRO A 274 5.43 2.67 1.56
CA PRO A 274 5.16 1.41 2.23
C PRO A 274 3.84 0.81 1.74
N HIS A 275 3.80 -0.51 1.61
CA HIS A 275 2.69 -1.24 1.02
C HIS A 275 2.12 -2.29 1.96
N ASN A 276 0.84 -2.60 1.77
CA ASN A 276 0.11 -3.52 2.61
C ASN A 276 0.78 -4.91 2.62
N SER A 277 1.11 -5.44 1.45
CA SER A 277 1.81 -6.74 1.32
C SER A 277 3.14 -6.82 2.09
N GLY A 278 3.76 -5.68 2.43
CA GLY A 278 4.98 -5.63 3.22
C GLY A 278 4.78 -5.61 4.74
N HIS A 279 3.56 -5.63 5.27
CA HIS A 279 3.35 -5.44 6.72
C HIS A 279 4.02 -6.53 7.55
N LEU A 280 4.09 -7.77 7.04
CA LEU A 280 4.84 -8.87 7.66
C LEU A 280 6.32 -8.54 7.93
N THR A 281 6.89 -7.54 7.24
CA THR A 281 8.31 -7.17 7.42
C THR A 281 8.60 -6.60 8.81
N ILE A 282 7.59 -6.18 9.56
CA ILE A 282 7.74 -5.71 10.93
C ILE A 282 8.25 -6.86 11.82
N GLU A 283 7.65 -8.05 11.72
CA GLU A 283 8.02 -9.21 12.54
C GLU A 283 8.97 -10.19 11.84
N ALA A 284 8.90 -10.29 10.51
CA ALA A 284 9.54 -11.39 9.78
C ALA A 284 10.88 -11.03 9.14
N CYS A 285 11.24 -9.75 9.04
CA CYS A 285 12.48 -9.30 8.42
C CYS A 285 13.40 -8.61 9.43
N VAL A 286 14.70 -8.56 9.15
CA VAL A 286 15.68 -7.85 9.99
C VAL A 286 15.34 -6.36 10.15
N THR A 287 14.82 -5.72 9.10
CA THR A 287 14.42 -4.31 9.12
C THR A 287 13.08 -4.16 8.42
N SER A 288 12.11 -3.54 9.10
CA SER A 288 10.76 -3.32 8.57
C SER A 288 10.79 -2.39 7.37
N GLN A 289 9.80 -2.51 6.47
CA GLN A 289 9.65 -1.59 5.34
C GLN A 289 9.55 -0.13 5.80
N PHE A 290 9.00 0.09 6.99
CA PHE A 290 8.80 1.41 7.59
C PHE A 290 10.13 2.01 8.06
N GLU A 291 10.97 1.21 8.73
CA GLU A 291 12.31 1.64 9.11
C GLU A 291 13.19 1.88 7.88
N ASN A 292 13.13 1.01 6.86
CA ASN A 292 13.89 1.24 5.63
C ASN A 292 13.38 2.44 4.82
N HIS A 293 12.09 2.75 4.86
CA HIS A 293 11.56 4.00 4.31
C HIS A 293 12.14 5.21 5.05
N LEU A 294 12.08 5.19 6.38
CA LEU A 294 12.67 6.23 7.24
C LEU A 294 14.15 6.44 6.93
N ARG A 295 14.94 5.36 6.92
CA ARG A 295 16.36 5.39 6.60
C ARG A 295 16.61 5.93 5.19
N SER A 296 15.76 5.61 4.23
CA SER A 296 15.89 6.12 2.86
C SER A 296 15.67 7.63 2.79
N ILE A 297 14.54 8.13 3.31
CA ILE A 297 14.19 9.55 3.21
C ILE A 297 15.09 10.44 4.07
N THR A 298 15.71 9.88 5.11
CA THR A 298 16.71 10.58 5.94
C THR A 298 18.15 10.37 5.44
N ASN A 299 18.31 9.61 4.36
CA ASN A 299 19.60 9.25 3.79
C ASN A 299 20.54 8.64 4.85
N LEU A 300 20.06 7.67 5.62
CA LEU A 300 20.82 6.73 6.47
C LEU A 300 21.14 5.44 5.70
N PRO A 301 22.13 4.63 6.14
CA PRO A 301 22.39 3.32 5.55
C PRO A 301 21.15 2.41 5.69
N LEU A 302 20.75 1.77 4.58
CA LEU A 302 19.61 0.86 4.58
C LEU A 302 19.91 -0.39 5.43
N GLY A 303 18.90 -0.84 6.18
CA GLY A 303 18.98 -2.07 6.97
C GLY A 303 18.93 -3.32 6.09
N SER A 304 19.27 -4.48 6.67
CA SER A 304 19.10 -5.74 5.95
C SER A 304 17.62 -6.05 5.75
N THR A 305 17.29 -6.62 4.60
CA THR A 305 15.95 -7.07 4.25
C THR A 305 15.80 -8.58 4.33
N ASP A 306 16.76 -9.26 4.97
CA ASP A 306 16.75 -10.71 5.14
C ASP A 306 15.52 -11.17 5.92
N LEU A 307 14.93 -12.26 5.44
CA LEU A 307 13.80 -12.93 6.09
C LEU A 307 14.33 -13.81 7.23
N LEU A 308 13.86 -13.54 8.45
CA LEU A 308 14.24 -14.27 9.65
C LEU A 308 13.44 -15.56 9.85
N SER A 309 12.18 -15.57 9.43
CA SER A 309 11.28 -16.71 9.49
C SER A 309 10.24 -16.60 8.37
N PRO A 310 9.75 -17.72 7.80
CA PRO A 310 8.53 -17.70 7.01
C PRO A 310 7.39 -17.02 7.76
N ALA A 311 6.56 -16.28 7.03
CA ALA A 311 5.51 -15.48 7.61
C ALA A 311 4.28 -15.37 6.70
N CYS A 312 3.13 -15.16 7.34
CA CYS A 312 1.88 -14.82 6.71
C CYS A 312 1.30 -13.56 7.38
N MET A 313 0.97 -12.54 6.60
CA MET A 313 0.16 -11.41 7.07
C MET A 313 -1.28 -11.59 6.60
N ILE A 314 -2.24 -11.36 7.49
CA ILE A 314 -3.67 -11.42 7.24
C ILE A 314 -4.27 -10.05 7.56
N ASN A 315 -5.02 -9.46 6.61
CA ASN A 315 -5.73 -8.20 6.87
C ASN A 315 -6.93 -8.42 7.77
N ILE A 316 -7.14 -7.49 8.70
CA ILE A 316 -8.39 -7.37 9.47
C ILE A 316 -9.25 -6.30 8.77
N LEU A 317 -10.36 -6.74 8.19
CA LEU A 317 -11.30 -5.89 7.47
C LEU A 317 -12.58 -5.68 8.27
N GLY A 318 -13.25 -4.56 8.05
CA GLY A 318 -14.61 -4.33 8.53
C GLY A 318 -15.63 -5.27 7.89
N GLU A 319 -16.51 -5.83 8.72
CA GLU A 319 -17.62 -6.69 8.29
C GLU A 319 -18.82 -5.87 7.78
N GLU A 320 -19.62 -6.44 6.87
CA GLU A 320 -20.73 -5.73 6.23
C GLU A 320 -21.82 -5.25 7.20
N LYS A 321 -21.97 -5.93 8.34
CA LYS A 321 -23.07 -5.71 9.28
C LYS A 321 -22.71 -4.79 10.45
N ILE A 322 -21.44 -4.38 10.56
CA ILE A 322 -20.94 -3.60 11.70
C ILE A 322 -20.38 -2.29 11.16
N GLU A 323 -21.00 -1.19 11.58
CA GLU A 323 -20.55 0.17 11.31
C GLU A 323 -20.41 0.93 12.62
N GLY A 324 -19.39 1.78 12.73
CA GLY A 324 -19.14 2.55 13.94
C GLY A 324 -18.13 1.89 14.87
N LYS A 325 -18.28 2.06 16.19
CA LYS A 325 -17.33 1.50 17.17
C LYS A 325 -17.35 -0.03 17.08
N TYR A 326 -16.19 -0.66 17.25
CA TYR A 326 -16.05 -2.10 17.13
C TYR A 326 -15.18 -2.70 18.24
N THR A 327 -15.30 -4.01 18.41
CA THR A 327 -14.33 -4.85 19.10
C THR A 327 -13.86 -5.98 18.18
N ILE A 328 -12.84 -6.73 18.60
CA ILE A 328 -12.33 -7.89 17.89
C ILE A 328 -12.65 -9.14 18.70
N LYS A 329 -13.53 -9.98 18.16
CA LYS A 329 -13.92 -11.24 18.80
C LYS A 329 -12.81 -12.28 18.62
N ASN A 330 -12.69 -13.18 19.59
CA ASN A 330 -11.72 -14.28 19.63
C ASN A 330 -10.25 -13.84 19.62
N LEU A 331 -9.96 -12.56 19.89
CA LEU A 331 -8.60 -12.05 19.88
C LEU A 331 -7.72 -12.76 20.93
N GLU A 332 -8.28 -13.09 22.09
CA GLU A 332 -7.57 -13.84 23.14
C GLU A 332 -7.15 -15.23 22.68
N GLU A 333 -8.05 -16.00 22.03
CA GLU A 333 -7.74 -17.32 21.51
C GLU A 333 -6.68 -17.26 20.39
N ILE A 334 -6.76 -16.22 19.55
CA ILE A 334 -5.77 -15.98 18.50
C ILE A 334 -4.39 -15.68 19.09
N LEU A 335 -4.33 -14.85 20.14
CA LEU A 335 -3.08 -14.48 20.81
C LEU A 335 -2.44 -15.61 21.62
N LYS A 336 -3.19 -16.69 21.93
CA LYS A 336 -2.60 -17.92 22.53
C LYS A 336 -1.72 -18.68 21.55
N LEU A 337 -1.87 -18.46 20.24
CA LEU A 337 -1.01 -19.08 19.23
C LEU A 337 0.38 -18.45 19.27
N GLY A 338 1.41 -19.27 19.47
CA GLY A 338 2.80 -18.79 19.40
C GLY A 338 3.15 -18.24 18.02
N GLY A 339 3.88 -17.12 17.98
CA GLY A 339 4.30 -16.47 16.74
C GLY A 339 3.24 -15.59 16.08
N VAL A 340 2.15 -15.24 16.79
CA VAL A 340 1.10 -14.35 16.29
C VAL A 340 1.26 -12.94 16.86
N TYR A 341 1.23 -11.94 15.99
CA TYR A 341 1.38 -10.52 16.31
C TYR A 341 0.22 -9.74 15.71
N VAL A 342 -0.43 -8.91 16.52
CA VAL A 342 -1.64 -8.18 16.11
C VAL A 342 -1.33 -6.69 16.04
N HIS A 343 -1.65 -6.09 14.90
CA HIS A 343 -1.51 -4.66 14.66
C HIS A 343 -2.88 -4.03 14.42
N LEU A 344 -3.32 -3.19 15.35
CA LEU A 344 -4.56 -2.42 15.19
C LEU A 344 -4.24 -0.95 14.95
N TYR A 345 -4.91 -0.37 13.97
CA TYR A 345 -4.58 0.98 13.48
C TYR A 345 -5.21 2.11 14.29
N GLY A 346 -5.94 1.80 15.37
CA GLY A 346 -6.60 2.80 16.20
C GLY A 346 -7.73 3.54 15.49
N LYS A 347 -8.37 2.94 14.46
CA LYS A 347 -9.51 3.57 13.80
C LYS A 347 -10.71 3.54 14.76
N ASP A 348 -11.30 4.70 15.08
CA ASP A 348 -12.43 4.75 16.04
C ASP A 348 -13.72 4.12 15.49
N LYS A 349 -13.82 4.02 14.16
CA LYS A 349 -14.96 3.44 13.47
C LYS A 349 -14.50 2.43 12.43
N VAL A 350 -15.23 1.34 12.35
CA VAL A 350 -15.18 0.41 11.23
C VAL A 350 -16.27 0.78 10.22
N ASP A 351 -16.00 0.47 8.97
CA ASP A 351 -16.89 0.61 7.83
C ASP A 351 -16.59 -0.58 6.90
N LYS A 352 -17.55 -0.94 6.06
CA LYS A 352 -17.49 -2.09 5.17
C LYS A 352 -16.18 -2.09 4.38
N ARG A 353 -15.45 -3.21 4.45
CA ARG A 353 -14.19 -3.45 3.72
C ARG A 353 -13.04 -2.51 4.09
N LYS A 354 -13.16 -1.64 5.09
CA LYS A 354 -12.03 -0.83 5.56
C LYS A 354 -11.05 -1.68 6.37
N LYS A 355 -9.77 -1.56 6.05
CA LYS A 355 -8.66 -2.19 6.81
C LYS A 355 -8.56 -1.53 8.18
N ILE A 356 -8.76 -2.27 9.25
CA ILE A 356 -8.68 -1.76 10.64
C ILE A 356 -7.46 -2.28 11.40
N GLY A 357 -6.81 -3.30 10.85
CA GLY A 357 -5.59 -3.88 11.39
C GLY A 357 -5.03 -4.95 10.46
N HIS A 358 -3.99 -5.62 10.92
CA HIS A 358 -3.49 -6.86 10.36
C HIS A 358 -2.96 -7.78 11.46
N ILE A 359 -2.79 -9.05 11.13
CA ILE A 359 -2.14 -10.06 11.97
C ILE A 359 -0.96 -10.60 11.19
N THR A 360 0.22 -10.62 11.80
CA THR A 360 1.39 -11.33 11.26
C THR A 360 1.58 -12.61 12.04
N ILE A 361 1.73 -13.73 11.33
CA ILE A 361 2.09 -15.03 11.88
C ILE A 361 3.49 -15.35 11.37
N VAL A 362 4.41 -15.68 12.26
CA VAL A 362 5.75 -16.19 11.92
C VAL A 362 5.90 -17.61 12.44
N ASP A 363 6.39 -18.50 11.59
CA ASP A 363 6.73 -19.87 11.96
C ASP A 363 7.82 -20.42 11.05
N LYS A 364 8.70 -21.26 11.59
CA LYS A 364 9.74 -21.94 10.80
C LYS A 364 9.17 -23.14 10.05
N ASP A 365 8.10 -23.73 10.57
CA ASP A 365 7.38 -24.83 9.94
C ASP A 365 6.25 -24.29 9.05
N LEU A 366 6.30 -24.62 7.76
CA LEU A 366 5.33 -24.11 6.78
C LEU A 366 3.95 -24.74 6.91
N GLU A 367 3.84 -25.96 7.45
CA GLU A 367 2.55 -26.61 7.71
C GLU A 367 1.89 -25.96 8.92
N SER A 368 2.63 -25.79 10.02
CA SER A 368 2.15 -25.10 11.21
C SER A 368 1.77 -23.64 10.92
N LEU A 369 2.53 -22.95 10.07
CA LEU A 369 2.18 -21.59 9.62
C LEU A 369 0.80 -21.56 8.93
N LYS A 370 0.52 -22.52 8.06
CA LYS A 370 -0.76 -22.63 7.35
C LYS A 370 -1.90 -22.99 8.31
N GLU A 371 -1.70 -23.92 9.22
CA GLU A 371 -2.71 -24.29 10.23
C GLU A 371 -3.09 -23.10 11.10
N LYS A 372 -2.10 -22.31 11.55
CA LYS A 372 -2.34 -21.07 12.30
C LYS A 372 -3.05 -20.03 11.45
N MET A 373 -2.65 -19.87 10.19
CA MET A 373 -3.34 -18.95 9.27
C MET A 373 -4.81 -19.34 9.11
N ASP A 374 -5.10 -20.60 8.83
CA ASP A 374 -6.48 -21.10 8.66
C ASP A 374 -7.30 -20.91 9.94
N PHE A 375 -6.69 -21.16 11.10
CA PHE A 375 -7.31 -20.87 12.40
C PHE A 375 -7.62 -19.38 12.54
N VAL A 376 -6.68 -18.49 12.25
CA VAL A 376 -6.88 -17.04 12.36
C VAL A 376 -7.96 -16.57 11.39
N ILE A 377 -7.90 -16.92 10.11
CA ILE A 377 -8.90 -16.54 9.10
C ILE A 377 -10.30 -17.00 9.50
N LYS A 378 -10.43 -18.21 10.07
CA LYS A 378 -11.72 -18.75 10.51
C LYS A 378 -12.28 -18.06 11.75
N ASN A 379 -11.41 -17.61 12.67
CA ASN A 379 -11.83 -17.16 14.00
C ASN A 379 -11.82 -15.65 14.19
N ILE A 380 -11.01 -14.90 13.44
CA ILE A 380 -10.97 -13.44 13.54
C ILE A 380 -12.31 -12.85 13.06
N LYS A 381 -12.98 -12.11 13.94
CA LYS A 381 -14.28 -11.48 13.63
C LYS A 381 -14.38 -10.11 14.23
N ILE A 382 -15.09 -9.23 13.54
CA ILE A 382 -15.49 -7.93 14.07
C ILE A 382 -16.73 -8.13 14.93
N GLY A 383 -16.75 -7.46 16.08
CA GLY A 383 -17.86 -7.50 17.01
C GLY A 383 -18.41 -6.10 17.30
N ASP A 384 -19.67 -6.05 17.72
CA ASP A 384 -20.29 -4.84 18.24
C ASP A 384 -19.53 -4.34 19.48
N PHE A 385 -19.36 -3.02 19.56
CA PHE A 385 -18.79 -2.39 20.74
C PHE A 385 -19.87 -2.19 21.81
N TYR A 386 -19.71 -2.81 22.97
CA TYR A 386 -20.58 -2.56 24.11
C TYR A 386 -20.01 -1.41 24.95
N GLU A 387 -20.66 -0.25 24.90
CA GLU A 387 -20.40 0.80 25.89
C GLU A 387 -20.91 0.30 27.25
N LYS A 388 -20.02 0.25 28.25
CA LYS A 388 -20.47 0.13 29.65
C LYS A 388 -21.31 1.37 29.94
N SER A 389 -22.63 1.22 30.02
CA SER A 389 -23.51 2.26 30.50
C SER A 389 -23.23 2.49 31.99
N CYS A 390 -22.61 3.61 32.33
CA CYS A 390 -22.60 4.10 33.70
C CYS A 390 -23.99 4.68 34.00
N ASN A 391 -24.80 3.98 34.79
CA ASN A 391 -25.93 4.62 35.44
C ASN A 391 -25.41 5.70 36.40
N HIS A 392 -26.19 6.75 36.64
CA HIS A 392 -25.87 7.91 37.50
C HIS A 392 -25.44 7.57 38.96
N ASN A 393 -25.41 6.29 39.34
CA ASN A 393 -25.01 5.80 40.65
C ASN A 393 -23.64 5.10 40.68
N GLY A 394 -22.89 5.04 39.57
CA GLY A 394 -21.51 4.54 39.57
C GLY A 394 -21.34 3.02 39.73
N GLU A 395 -22.42 2.23 39.66
CA GLU A 395 -22.35 0.76 39.70
C GLU A 395 -22.23 0.18 38.29
N TYR A 396 -21.20 -0.65 38.08
CA TYR A 396 -20.98 -1.38 36.83
C TYR A 396 -21.94 -2.56 36.72
N ILE A 397 -22.86 -2.53 35.77
CA ILE A 397 -23.67 -3.69 35.41
C ILE A 397 -22.91 -4.46 34.31
N GLY A 398 -22.28 -5.57 34.69
CA GLY A 398 -21.64 -6.49 33.77
C GLY A 398 -22.60 -7.59 33.33
N LEU A 399 -22.55 -7.93 32.04
CA LEU A 399 -22.82 -9.27 31.52
C LEU A 399 -21.64 -9.67 30.64
#